data_AF-A0A538G7S4-F1
#
_entry.id   AF-A0A538G7S4-F1
#
_cell.length_a   1.000
_cell.length_b   1.000
_cell.length_c   1.000
_cell.angle_alpha   90.00
_cell.angle_beta   90.00
_cell.angle_gamma   90.00
#
_symmetry.space_group_name_H-M   'P 1'
#
loop_
_entity.id
_entity.type
_entity.pdbx_description
1 polymer ?
#
loop_
_entity_poly.entity_id
_entity_poly.type
_entity_poly.pdbx_seq_one_letter_code
_entity_poly.pdbx_strand_id
1 'polypeptide(L)'
;MIGARAQLFEVRRLVQAIQEETEPARAGRIVVSGMLCEQLARELAAGAEPGAVVADATSRVRGAEVLVHVMAGEPSTADEALVRAADRAGVPVVLVQLWPQERWTPPFVLTPFVVECRAGEGFPIDDIGRRIADASEHWTDLARRIPVLHDVVSDKLVGTSVIRAALIGALGGRKRASRPVLALEQVRTVARLRSLRAGATPQELPALAGAATAALALSYLLREAARRAGGTLPGPLANAAVAAGTTWALAEAVRRLKLAPV
;
A
#
# COMPACT_ATOMS: atom_id res chain seq x y z
N MET A 1 12.66 -20.13 35.34
CA MET A 1 12.53 -18.65 35.21
C MET A 1 13.37 -18.01 34.09
N ILE A 2 14.11 -18.76 33.27
CA ILE A 2 15.02 -18.16 32.26
C ILE A 2 14.28 -17.82 30.94
N GLY A 3 13.20 -18.54 30.60
CA GLY A 3 12.45 -18.33 29.34
C GLY A 3 11.65 -17.04 29.24
N ALA A 4 11.18 -16.47 30.36
CA ALA A 4 10.36 -15.25 30.34
C ALA A 4 11.16 -14.00 29.97
N ARG A 5 12.43 -13.91 30.41
CA ARG A 5 13.32 -12.78 30.09
C ARG A 5 13.77 -12.79 28.63
N ALA A 6 14.03 -13.97 28.06
CA ALA A 6 14.40 -14.11 26.65
C ALA A 6 13.24 -13.69 25.72
N GLN A 7 12.01 -14.12 26.04
CA GLN A 7 10.82 -13.70 25.28
C GLN A 7 10.55 -12.19 25.38
N LEU A 8 10.76 -11.60 26.56
CA LEU A 8 10.59 -10.15 26.75
C LEU A 8 11.61 -9.33 25.92
N PHE A 9 12.84 -9.85 25.78
CA PHE A 9 13.90 -9.23 24.97
C PHE A 9 13.62 -9.34 23.47
N GLU A 10 13.14 -10.49 22.98
CA GLU A 10 12.72 -10.64 21.58
C GLU A 10 11.52 -9.74 21.25
N VAL A 11 10.52 -9.65 22.13
CA VAL A 11 9.38 -8.74 21.97
C VAL A 11 9.85 -7.29 21.94
N ARG A 12 10.77 -6.88 22.82
CA ARG A 12 11.34 -5.52 22.79
C ARG A 12 12.11 -5.23 21.51
N ARG A 13 12.94 -6.16 21.02
CA ARG A 13 13.65 -5.99 19.74
C ARG A 13 12.70 -5.92 18.57
N LEU A 14 11.63 -6.73 18.57
CA LEU A 14 10.60 -6.68 17.55
C LEU A 14 9.86 -5.33 17.59
N VAL A 15 9.46 -4.87 18.77
CA VAL A 15 8.83 -3.55 18.97
C VAL A 15 9.75 -2.42 18.53
N GLN A 16 11.05 -2.51 18.84
CA GLN A 16 12.03 -1.50 18.47
C GLN A 16 12.29 -1.48 16.95
N ALA A 17 12.46 -2.64 16.31
CA ALA A 17 12.55 -2.74 14.85
C ALA A 17 11.27 -2.23 14.16
N ILE A 18 10.12 -2.47 14.78
CA ILE A 18 8.83 -1.95 14.32
C ILE A 18 8.76 -0.42 14.49
N GLN A 19 9.25 0.13 15.59
CA GLN A 19 9.31 1.58 15.84
C GLN A 19 10.27 2.29 14.88
N GLU A 20 11.43 1.70 14.60
CA GLU A 20 12.39 2.20 13.60
C GLU A 20 11.79 2.19 12.18
N GLU A 21 10.99 1.18 11.83
CA GLU A 21 10.21 1.13 10.59
C GLU A 21 8.93 2.02 10.64
N THR A 22 8.71 2.75 11.74
CA THR A 22 7.56 3.65 11.94
C THR A 22 7.96 5.13 11.94
N GLU A 23 9.25 5.50 11.98
CA GLU A 23 9.67 6.84 11.58
C GLU A 23 9.56 6.93 10.06
N PRO A 24 8.52 7.58 9.51
CA PRO A 24 8.34 7.60 8.08
C PRO A 24 9.37 8.57 7.50
N ALA A 25 10.36 8.03 6.79
CA ALA A 25 11.10 8.83 5.83
C ALA A 25 10.07 9.54 4.93
N ARG A 26 10.20 10.86 4.84
CA ARG A 26 9.24 11.70 4.13
C ARG A 26 9.32 11.36 2.65
N ALA A 27 8.20 11.00 2.05
CA ALA A 27 8.16 10.69 0.63
C ALA A 27 8.62 11.90 -0.18
N GLY A 28 9.31 11.65 -1.30
CA GLY A 28 9.54 12.66 -2.30
C GLY A 28 8.22 13.19 -2.91
N ARG A 29 8.34 14.05 -3.93
CA ARG A 29 7.18 14.49 -4.73
C ARG A 29 6.92 13.55 -5.90
N ILE A 30 5.69 13.53 -6.41
CA ILE A 30 5.38 12.95 -7.72
C ILE A 30 5.66 14.00 -8.78
N VAL A 31 6.52 13.66 -9.75
CA VAL A 31 6.77 14.52 -10.91
C VAL A 31 5.99 13.95 -12.08
N VAL A 32 5.20 14.79 -12.74
CA VAL A 32 4.44 14.42 -13.94
C VAL A 32 5.06 15.13 -15.15
N SER A 33 5.37 14.39 -16.21
CA SER A 33 5.97 14.94 -17.43
C SER A 33 5.35 14.33 -18.69
N GLY A 34 5.73 14.89 -19.85
CA GLY A 34 5.22 14.44 -21.14
C GLY A 34 3.90 15.08 -21.53
N MET A 35 3.16 14.41 -22.40
CA MET A 35 1.94 14.95 -23.00
C MET A 35 0.81 15.08 -21.97
N LEU A 36 0.05 16.18 -21.97
CA LEU A 36 -1.05 16.41 -21.00
C LEU A 36 -0.62 16.32 -19.52
N CYS A 37 0.68 16.49 -19.22
CA CYS A 37 1.22 16.35 -17.85
C CYS A 37 0.53 17.31 -16.86
N GLU A 38 0.21 18.53 -17.30
CA GLU A 38 -0.53 19.51 -16.49
C GLU A 38 -1.92 19.03 -16.11
N GLN A 39 -2.62 18.34 -17.02
CA GLN A 39 -3.94 17.79 -16.72
C GLN A 39 -3.85 16.64 -15.73
N LEU A 40 -2.97 15.67 -16.00
CA LEU A 40 -2.78 14.54 -15.09
C LEU A 40 -2.28 14.98 -13.71
N ALA A 41 -1.38 15.97 -13.65
CA ALA A 41 -0.92 16.54 -12.39
C ALA A 41 -2.07 17.19 -11.61
N ARG A 42 -2.98 17.91 -12.27
CA ARG A 42 -4.18 18.47 -11.61
C ARG A 42 -5.10 17.39 -11.06
N GLU A 43 -5.35 16.33 -11.85
CA GLU A 43 -6.21 15.23 -11.42
C GLU A 43 -5.59 14.48 -10.21
N LEU A 44 -4.29 14.18 -10.26
CA LEU A 44 -3.57 13.57 -9.14
C LEU A 44 -3.46 14.50 -7.91
N ALA A 45 -3.36 15.81 -8.12
CA ALA A 45 -3.23 16.81 -7.05
C ALA A 45 -4.57 17.15 -6.37
N ALA A 46 -5.68 16.52 -6.75
CA ALA A 46 -6.99 16.82 -6.16
C ALA A 46 -6.98 16.60 -4.63
N GLY A 47 -7.09 17.69 -3.87
CA GLY A 47 -7.02 17.68 -2.41
C GLY A 47 -5.62 17.40 -1.83
N ALA A 48 -4.58 17.35 -2.67
CA ALA A 48 -3.21 17.07 -2.24
C ALA A 48 -2.56 18.26 -1.53
N GLU A 49 -1.55 17.97 -0.71
CA GLU A 49 -0.69 19.00 -0.14
C GLU A 49 0.04 19.79 -1.25
N PRO A 50 0.23 21.10 -1.11
CA PRO A 50 0.96 21.90 -2.09
C PRO A 50 2.35 21.33 -2.39
N GLY A 51 2.63 21.10 -3.68
CA GLY A 51 3.91 20.57 -4.15
C GLY A 51 4.11 19.06 -3.97
N ALA A 52 3.10 18.32 -3.50
CA ALA A 52 3.15 16.86 -3.47
C ALA A 52 3.12 16.24 -4.88
N VAL A 53 2.42 16.89 -5.81
CA VAL A 53 2.41 16.56 -7.25
C VAL A 53 2.82 17.80 -8.02
N VAL A 54 3.76 17.65 -8.96
CA VAL A 54 4.30 18.76 -9.76
C VAL A 54 4.35 18.34 -11.22
N ALA A 55 3.73 19.13 -12.10
CA ALA A 55 3.99 19.04 -13.53
C ALA A 55 5.35 19.70 -13.82
N ASP A 56 6.27 18.95 -14.43
CA ASP A 56 7.58 19.46 -14.83
C ASP A 56 7.95 18.98 -16.24
N ALA A 57 7.89 19.91 -17.20
CA ALA A 57 8.34 19.69 -18.56
C ALA A 57 9.88 19.65 -18.70
N THR A 58 10.62 20.09 -17.67
CA THR A 58 12.09 20.22 -17.67
C THR A 58 12.84 19.10 -16.95
N SER A 59 12.13 18.01 -16.60
CA SER A 59 12.76 16.74 -16.21
C SER A 59 13.59 16.78 -14.92
N ARG A 60 13.30 17.66 -13.94
CA ARG A 60 13.99 17.63 -12.64
C ARG A 60 13.43 16.53 -11.75
N VAL A 61 13.84 15.30 -12.07
CA VAL A 61 13.49 14.06 -11.35
C VAL A 61 14.23 13.90 -10.03
N ARG A 62 15.32 14.64 -9.80
CA ARG A 62 16.11 14.49 -8.57
C ARG A 62 15.26 14.81 -7.33
N GLY A 63 15.19 13.86 -6.40
CA GLY A 63 14.38 13.97 -5.18
C GLY A 63 12.88 13.72 -5.38
N ALA A 64 12.46 13.29 -6.57
CA ALA A 64 11.13 12.75 -6.78
C ALA A 64 11.05 11.34 -6.18
N GLU A 65 9.87 11.01 -5.66
CA GLU A 65 9.56 9.63 -5.22
C GLU A 65 9.24 8.75 -6.42
N VAL A 66 8.51 9.30 -7.39
CA VAL A 66 8.09 8.63 -8.64
C VAL A 66 8.03 9.66 -9.76
N LEU A 67 8.49 9.28 -10.95
CA LEU A 67 8.22 10.00 -12.20
C LEU A 67 7.03 9.35 -12.90
N VAL A 68 5.99 10.12 -13.20
CA VAL A 68 4.88 9.71 -14.07
C VAL A 68 5.07 10.38 -15.43
N HIS A 69 5.33 9.59 -16.46
CA HIS A 69 5.61 10.11 -17.79
C HIS A 69 4.55 9.69 -18.79
N VAL A 70 3.88 10.69 -19.38
CA VAL A 70 2.79 10.48 -20.33
C VAL A 70 3.30 10.54 -21.76
N MET A 71 3.07 9.48 -22.53
CA MET A 71 3.51 9.35 -23.92
C MET A 71 2.33 9.07 -24.84
N ALA A 72 2.43 9.53 -26.08
CA ALA A 72 1.51 9.17 -27.16
C ALA A 72 2.31 8.61 -28.34
N GLY A 73 1.98 7.39 -28.77
CA GLY A 73 2.66 6.73 -29.89
C GLY A 73 4.00 6.08 -29.54
N GLU A 74 4.91 6.02 -30.52
CA GLU A 74 6.25 5.46 -30.34
C GLU A 74 7.12 6.38 -29.48
N PRO A 75 7.97 5.83 -28.60
CA PRO A 75 8.85 6.64 -27.77
C PRO A 75 9.82 7.46 -28.60
N SER A 76 9.95 8.73 -28.26
CA SER A 76 10.96 9.59 -28.84
C SER A 76 12.32 9.40 -28.15
N THR A 77 13.39 9.87 -28.78
CA THR A 77 14.73 9.94 -28.17
C THR A 77 14.76 10.78 -26.89
N ALA A 78 13.86 11.76 -26.77
CA ALA A 78 13.70 12.57 -25.57
C ALA A 78 13.10 11.75 -24.42
N ASP A 79 12.11 10.91 -24.71
CA ASP A 79 11.48 10.02 -23.73
C ASP A 79 12.50 8.98 -23.23
N GLU A 80 13.31 8.41 -24.13
CA GLU A 80 14.39 7.50 -23.71
C GLU A 80 15.40 8.18 -22.79
N ALA A 81 15.82 9.40 -23.15
CA ALA A 81 16.79 10.16 -22.38
C ALA A 81 16.27 10.50 -20.97
N LEU A 82 14.97 10.82 -20.86
CA LEU A 82 14.28 11.06 -19.61
C LEU A 82 14.23 9.80 -18.74
N VAL A 83 13.78 8.67 -19.28
CA VAL A 83 13.70 7.39 -18.54
C VAL A 83 15.08 6.98 -18.04
N ARG A 84 16.12 7.10 -18.88
CA ARG A 84 17.52 6.83 -18.47
C ARG A 84 18.01 7.82 -17.41
N ALA A 85 17.56 9.06 -17.43
CA ALA A 85 17.93 10.05 -16.41
C ALA A 85 17.27 9.75 -15.06
N ALA A 86 16.01 9.29 -15.07
CA ALA A 86 15.29 8.84 -13.87
C ALA A 86 15.94 7.59 -13.27
N ASP A 87 16.25 6.60 -14.10
CA ASP A 87 16.95 5.37 -13.70
C ASP A 87 18.31 5.68 -13.04
N ARG A 88 19.14 6.54 -13.66
CA ARG A 88 20.40 7.00 -13.06
C ARG A 88 20.22 7.75 -11.74
N ALA A 89 19.06 8.35 -11.51
CA ALA A 89 18.73 9.06 -10.28
C ALA A 89 18.07 8.14 -9.23
N GLY A 90 17.87 6.85 -9.54
CA GLY A 90 17.16 5.90 -8.68
C GLY A 90 15.67 6.21 -8.54
N VAL A 91 15.08 6.94 -9.49
CA VAL A 91 13.68 7.34 -9.45
C VAL A 91 12.87 6.38 -10.33
N PRO A 92 11.92 5.62 -9.75
CA PRO A 92 11.09 4.71 -10.53
C PRO A 92 10.16 5.50 -11.46
N VAL A 93 9.90 4.94 -12.64
CA VAL A 93 9.10 5.58 -13.69
C VAL A 93 7.81 4.81 -13.91
N VAL A 94 6.67 5.50 -13.85
CA VAL A 94 5.36 4.99 -14.30
C VAL A 94 5.05 5.60 -15.65
N LEU A 95 4.95 4.76 -16.68
CA LEU A 95 4.59 5.19 -18.03
C LEU A 95 3.08 5.18 -18.20
N VAL A 96 2.54 6.28 -18.71
CA VAL A 96 1.12 6.44 -19.02
C VAL A 96 0.99 6.60 -20.53
N GLN A 97 0.43 5.59 -21.19
CA GLN A 97 0.35 5.57 -22.64
C GLN A 97 -1.02 6.03 -23.12
N LEU A 98 -1.06 7.05 -23.97
CA LEU A 98 -2.25 7.50 -24.65
C LEU A 98 -2.45 6.67 -25.94
N TRP A 99 -3.50 5.84 -25.94
CA TRP A 99 -3.97 4.96 -27.03
C TRP A 99 -3.05 3.79 -27.43
N PRO A 100 -3.59 2.56 -27.58
CA PRO A 100 -2.81 1.43 -28.05
C PRO A 100 -2.56 1.55 -29.57
N GLN A 101 -1.31 1.43 -30.00
CA GLN A 101 -1.00 1.10 -31.38
C GLN A 101 -1.00 -0.42 -31.51
N GLU A 102 -1.74 -1.01 -32.45
CA GLU A 102 -1.85 -2.47 -32.66
C GLU A 102 -0.49 -3.20 -32.82
N ARG A 103 0.60 -2.45 -33.03
CA ARG A 103 1.96 -2.95 -33.24
C ARG A 103 2.97 -2.42 -32.23
N TRP A 104 2.52 -1.93 -31.07
CA TRP A 104 3.44 -1.36 -30.10
C TRP A 104 4.24 -2.46 -29.38
N THR A 105 5.56 -2.37 -29.47
CA THR A 105 6.47 -3.13 -28.61
C THR A 105 6.64 -2.35 -27.30
N PRO A 106 6.44 -2.95 -26.12
CA PRO A 106 6.63 -2.27 -24.84
C PRO A 106 7.98 -1.57 -24.81
N PRO A 107 8.01 -0.26 -24.56
CA PRO A 107 9.07 0.57 -25.11
C PRO A 107 10.37 0.47 -24.34
N PHE A 108 10.37 0.03 -23.09
CA PHE A 108 11.58 0.02 -22.28
C PHE A 108 11.61 -1.16 -21.33
N VAL A 109 12.64 -1.98 -21.45
CA VAL A 109 13.01 -3.02 -20.46
C VAL A 109 13.28 -2.41 -19.07
N LEU A 110 13.42 -1.07 -18.98
CA LEU A 110 13.80 -0.34 -17.78
C LEU A 110 12.64 -0.05 -16.81
N THR A 111 11.37 -0.12 -17.23
CA THR A 111 10.25 0.03 -16.27
C THR A 111 9.14 -0.99 -16.47
N PRO A 112 8.79 -1.76 -15.41
CA PRO A 112 7.64 -2.68 -15.45
C PRO A 112 6.29 -1.96 -15.24
N PHE A 113 6.29 -0.65 -14.99
CA PHE A 113 5.10 0.10 -14.59
C PHE A 113 4.51 0.86 -15.78
N VAL A 114 3.69 0.17 -16.57
CA VAL A 114 2.97 0.76 -17.71
C VAL A 114 1.47 0.76 -17.44
N VAL A 115 0.81 1.88 -17.75
CA VAL A 115 -0.63 2.06 -17.69
C VAL A 115 -1.13 2.55 -19.04
N GLU A 116 -2.10 1.85 -19.60
CA GLU A 116 -2.74 2.21 -20.86
C GLU A 116 -3.94 3.11 -20.60
N CYS A 117 -4.05 4.20 -21.37
CA CYS A 117 -5.18 5.13 -21.34
C CYS A 117 -5.93 5.03 -22.67
N ARG A 118 -7.18 4.56 -22.62
CA ARG A 118 -8.06 4.55 -23.78
C ARG A 118 -8.57 5.97 -24.04
N ALA A 119 -8.60 6.41 -25.30
CA ALA A 119 -9.10 7.74 -25.60
C ALA A 119 -10.62 7.78 -25.40
N GLY A 120 -11.08 8.94 -24.94
CA GLY A 120 -12.46 9.15 -24.52
C GLY A 120 -12.76 8.73 -23.08
N GLU A 121 -11.89 7.96 -22.41
CA GLU A 121 -12.12 7.49 -21.03
C GLU A 121 -11.48 8.39 -19.95
N GLY A 122 -10.64 9.36 -20.35
CA GLY A 122 -9.85 10.16 -19.41
C GLY A 122 -8.64 9.39 -18.86
N PHE A 123 -7.97 9.94 -17.85
CA PHE A 123 -6.87 9.22 -17.19
C PHE A 123 -7.41 8.16 -16.22
N PRO A 124 -6.93 6.92 -16.26
CA PRO A 124 -7.29 5.88 -15.30
C PRO A 124 -6.52 6.10 -13.99
N ILE A 125 -6.96 7.10 -13.23
CA ILE A 125 -6.27 7.58 -12.03
C ILE A 125 -6.02 6.46 -11.01
N ASP A 126 -6.94 5.53 -10.85
CA ASP A 126 -6.77 4.39 -9.94
C ASP A 126 -5.66 3.42 -10.40
N ASP A 127 -5.54 3.17 -11.70
CA ASP A 127 -4.48 2.31 -12.26
C ASP A 127 -3.12 2.98 -12.18
N ILE A 128 -3.07 4.28 -12.49
CA ILE A 128 -1.87 5.11 -12.31
C ILE A 128 -1.47 5.11 -10.83
N GLY A 129 -2.42 5.32 -9.93
CA GLY A 129 -2.21 5.27 -8.49
C GLY A 129 -1.66 3.92 -8.02
N ARG A 130 -2.17 2.80 -8.56
CA ARG A 130 -1.68 1.45 -8.25
C ARG A 130 -0.22 1.30 -8.64
N ARG A 131 0.14 1.73 -9.84
CA ARG A 131 1.54 1.68 -10.31
C ARG A 131 2.46 2.61 -9.51
N ILE A 132 1.98 3.80 -9.11
CA ILE A 132 2.73 4.70 -8.23
C ILE A 132 2.97 4.04 -6.87
N ALA A 133 1.94 3.42 -6.28
CA ALA A 133 2.07 2.73 -5.00
C ALA A 133 3.00 1.51 -5.10
N ASP A 134 3.07 0.85 -6.26
CA ASP A 134 4.01 -0.25 -6.56
C ASP A 134 5.44 0.20 -6.78
N ALA A 135 5.62 1.36 -7.42
CA ALA A 135 6.92 1.97 -7.65
C ALA A 135 7.54 2.61 -6.40
N SER A 136 6.73 3.26 -5.57
CA SER A 136 7.21 4.04 -4.42
C SER A 136 7.63 3.17 -3.23
N GLU A 137 8.70 3.58 -2.56
CA GLU A 137 9.12 3.01 -1.28
C GLU A 137 8.27 3.56 -0.13
N HIS A 138 7.96 4.86 -0.18
CA HIS A 138 7.25 5.63 0.86
C HIS A 138 5.76 5.84 0.55
N TRP A 139 5.11 4.84 -0.06
CA TRP A 139 3.73 4.91 -0.54
C TRP A 139 2.69 5.30 0.54
N THR A 140 2.92 4.96 1.80
CA THR A 140 2.04 5.38 2.92
C THR A 140 2.10 6.88 3.19
N ASP A 141 3.28 7.50 3.08
CA ASP A 141 3.44 8.95 3.26
C ASP A 141 2.93 9.71 2.04
N LEU A 142 3.19 9.20 0.82
CA LEU A 142 2.58 9.73 -0.40
C LEU A 142 1.06 9.80 -0.30
N ALA A 143 0.42 8.71 0.13
CA ALA A 143 -1.02 8.66 0.25
C ALA A 143 -1.56 9.73 1.21
N ARG A 144 -0.94 9.93 2.37
CA ARG A 144 -1.35 10.98 3.32
C ARG A 144 -1.36 12.38 2.70
N ARG A 145 -0.42 12.62 1.78
CA ARG A 145 -0.23 13.92 1.12
C ARG A 145 -1.04 14.05 -0.16
N ILE A 146 -1.54 12.95 -0.71
CA ILE A 146 -2.21 12.87 -2.01
C ILE A 146 -3.46 11.99 -1.83
N PRO A 147 -4.61 12.59 -1.47
CA PRO A 147 -5.82 11.84 -1.11
C PRO A 147 -6.35 10.91 -2.20
N VAL A 148 -6.09 11.24 -3.47
CA VAL A 148 -6.41 10.39 -4.63
C VAL A 148 -5.78 8.99 -4.52
N LEU A 149 -4.64 8.85 -3.85
CA LEU A 149 -3.96 7.57 -3.66
C LEU A 149 -4.49 6.76 -2.46
N HIS A 150 -5.36 7.33 -1.62
CA HIS A 150 -5.77 6.72 -0.34
C HIS A 150 -6.36 5.32 -0.50
N ASP A 151 -7.28 5.14 -1.44
CA ASP A 151 -8.01 3.87 -1.58
C ASP A 151 -7.08 2.77 -2.11
N VAL A 152 -6.33 3.09 -3.15
CA VAL A 152 -5.30 2.22 -3.71
C VAL A 152 -4.26 1.80 -2.67
N VAL A 153 -3.74 2.76 -1.91
CA VAL A 153 -2.73 2.50 -0.88
C VAL A 153 -3.32 1.74 0.30
N SER A 154 -4.59 1.98 0.65
CA SER A 154 -5.31 1.19 1.63
C SER A 154 -5.44 -0.26 1.18
N ASP A 155 -5.86 -0.52 -0.06
CA ASP A 155 -5.96 -1.87 -0.63
C ASP A 155 -4.62 -2.60 -0.59
N LYS A 156 -3.54 -1.92 -1.01
CA LYS A 156 -2.19 -2.46 -0.96
C LYS A 156 -1.74 -2.77 0.47
N LEU A 157 -2.02 -1.88 1.43
CA LEU A 157 -1.72 -2.11 2.85
C LEU A 157 -2.47 -3.33 3.40
N VAL A 158 -3.76 -3.49 3.06
CA VAL A 158 -4.53 -4.67 3.46
C VAL A 158 -3.94 -5.92 2.85
N GLY A 159 -3.68 -5.94 1.54
CA GLY A 159 -3.11 -7.10 0.85
C GLY A 159 -1.77 -7.55 1.45
N THR A 160 -0.84 -6.61 1.63
CA THR A 160 0.48 -6.91 2.23
C THR A 160 0.37 -7.38 3.68
N SER A 161 -0.53 -6.79 4.47
CA SER A 161 -0.78 -7.19 5.86
C SER A 161 -1.39 -8.59 5.95
N VAL A 162 -2.33 -8.93 5.06
CA VAL A 162 -2.97 -10.25 4.96
C VAL A 162 -1.95 -11.32 4.61
N ILE A 163 -1.08 -11.07 3.62
CA ILE A 163 0.00 -12.00 3.24
C ILE A 163 0.96 -12.21 4.42
N ARG A 164 1.40 -11.13 5.08
CA ARG A 164 2.30 -11.22 6.24
C ARG A 164 1.66 -11.99 7.40
N ALA A 165 0.39 -11.72 7.70
CA ALA A 165 -0.37 -12.44 8.70
C ALA A 165 -0.49 -13.94 8.36
N ALA A 166 -0.75 -14.27 7.10
CA ALA A 166 -0.80 -15.66 6.62
C ALA A 166 0.55 -16.37 6.85
N LEU A 167 1.66 -15.71 6.51
CA LEU A 167 3.01 -16.25 6.72
C LEU A 167 3.31 -16.45 8.21
N ILE A 168 2.98 -15.49 9.08
CA ILE A 168 3.12 -15.61 10.53
C ILE A 168 2.28 -16.78 11.07
N GLY A 169 1.05 -16.94 10.57
CA GLY A 169 0.17 -18.06 10.92
C GLY A 169 0.74 -19.41 10.49
N ALA A 170 1.25 -19.51 9.26
CA ALA A 170 1.84 -20.73 8.71
C ALA A 170 3.09 -21.17 9.48
N LEU A 171 4.04 -20.25 9.67
CA LEU A 171 5.32 -20.51 10.34
C LEU A 171 5.15 -20.66 11.86
N GLY A 172 4.14 -20.00 12.41
CA GLY A 172 3.83 -19.92 13.83
C GLY A 172 3.26 -21.17 14.47
N GLY A 173 2.85 -22.17 13.69
CA GLY A 173 2.25 -23.41 14.22
C GLY A 173 3.22 -24.27 15.05
N ARG A 174 4.54 -24.12 14.86
CA ARG A 174 5.56 -24.94 15.54
C ARG A 174 6.04 -24.35 16.87
N LYS A 175 5.87 -23.05 17.09
CA LYS A 175 6.32 -22.35 18.30
C LYS A 175 5.19 -21.44 18.76
N ARG A 176 4.64 -21.66 19.96
CA ARG A 176 3.52 -20.89 20.57
C ARG A 176 3.69 -19.34 20.61
N ALA A 177 4.81 -18.81 20.13
CA ALA A 177 5.17 -17.38 20.06
C ALA A 177 4.49 -16.58 18.92
N SER A 178 3.76 -17.22 18.01
CA SER A 178 3.15 -16.54 16.84
C SER A 178 1.95 -15.64 17.15
N ARG A 179 1.26 -15.89 18.26
CA ARG A 179 0.07 -15.12 18.67
C ARG A 179 0.34 -13.65 18.97
N PRO A 180 1.32 -13.28 19.82
CA PRO A 180 1.62 -11.87 20.07
C PRO A 180 2.10 -11.14 18.81
N VAL A 181 2.85 -11.82 17.93
CA VAL A 181 3.32 -11.24 16.66
C VAL A 181 2.16 -10.95 15.72
N LEU A 182 1.22 -11.89 15.57
CA LEU A 182 0.03 -11.67 14.74
C LEU A 182 -0.85 -10.53 15.27
N ALA A 183 -1.07 -10.48 16.58
CA ALA A 183 -1.85 -9.40 17.20
C ALA A 183 -1.17 -8.03 16.98
N LEU A 184 0.16 -7.98 17.06
CA LEU A 184 0.93 -6.76 16.81
C LEU A 184 0.81 -6.31 15.35
N GLU A 185 0.90 -7.22 14.38
CA GLU A 185 0.68 -6.89 12.97
C GLU A 185 -0.73 -6.36 12.74
N GLN A 186 -1.75 -6.97 13.34
CA GLN A 186 -3.14 -6.51 13.24
C GLN A 186 -3.32 -5.09 13.80
N VAL A 187 -2.76 -4.81 14.98
CA VAL A 187 -2.77 -3.46 15.57
C VAL A 187 -2.05 -2.47 14.65
N ARG A 188 -0.92 -2.87 14.05
CA ARG A 188 -0.15 -2.03 13.13
C ARG A 188 -0.90 -1.70 11.85
N THR A 189 -1.55 -2.69 11.24
CA THR A 189 -2.40 -2.48 10.06
C THR A 189 -3.51 -1.49 10.37
N VAL A 190 -4.18 -1.65 11.51
CA VAL A 190 -5.24 -0.71 11.94
C VAL A 190 -4.67 0.70 12.14
N ALA A 191 -3.53 0.83 12.83
CA ALA A 191 -2.90 2.13 13.05
C ALA A 191 -2.51 2.81 11.73
N ARG A 192 -1.94 2.07 10.77
CA ARG A 192 -1.58 2.59 9.45
C ARG A 192 -2.79 2.98 8.61
N LEU A 193 -3.85 2.17 8.59
CA LEU A 193 -5.11 2.53 7.92
C LEU A 193 -5.73 3.80 8.51
N ARG A 194 -5.56 4.03 9.81
CA ARG A 194 -6.02 5.27 10.47
C ARG A 194 -5.13 6.47 10.16
N SER A 195 -3.82 6.30 10.11
CA SER A 195 -2.90 7.41 9.79
C SER A 195 -3.09 7.92 8.36
N LEU A 196 -3.49 7.05 7.43
CA LEU A 196 -3.89 7.43 6.06
C LEU A 196 -5.14 8.32 6.03
N ARG A 197 -5.88 8.46 7.13
CA ARG A 197 -7.17 9.15 7.20
C ARG A 197 -7.17 10.41 8.05
N ALA A 198 -6.00 11.04 8.25
CA ALA A 198 -5.82 12.17 9.17
C ALA A 198 -7.07 13.08 9.21
N GLY A 199 -7.71 13.10 10.39
CA GLY A 199 -9.09 13.56 10.60
C GLY A 199 -9.84 12.79 11.70
N ALA A 200 -9.31 11.65 12.18
CA ALA A 200 -9.97 10.84 13.21
C ALA A 200 -10.17 11.64 14.50
N THR A 201 -11.41 12.05 14.74
CA THR A 201 -11.78 12.81 15.94
C THR A 201 -11.83 11.88 17.16
N PRO A 202 -11.63 12.39 18.39
CA PRO A 202 -11.77 11.59 19.63
C PRO A 202 -13.10 10.83 19.74
N GLN A 203 -14.12 11.29 19.01
CA GLN A 203 -15.47 10.74 18.98
C GLN A 203 -15.57 9.40 18.22
N GLU A 204 -14.57 9.03 17.42
CA GLU A 204 -14.53 7.77 16.67
C GLU A 204 -13.93 6.60 17.49
N LEU A 205 -13.31 6.88 18.64
CA LEU A 205 -12.69 5.88 19.51
C LEU A 205 -13.65 4.74 19.94
N PRO A 206 -14.92 4.98 20.31
CA PRO A 206 -15.86 3.93 20.68
C PRO A 206 -16.25 3.04 19.50
N ALA A 207 -16.42 3.60 18.31
CA ALA A 207 -16.72 2.83 17.09
C ALA A 207 -15.56 1.89 16.73
N LEU A 208 -14.33 2.33 17.00
CA LEU A 208 -13.12 1.53 16.83
C LEU A 208 -12.94 0.46 17.89
N ALA A 209 -13.33 0.73 19.14
CA ALA A 209 -13.43 -0.30 20.16
C ALA A 209 -14.45 -1.37 19.74
N GLY A 210 -15.61 -0.96 19.21
CA GLY A 210 -16.63 -1.87 18.66
C GLY A 210 -16.11 -2.73 17.50
N ALA A 211 -15.41 -2.15 16.53
CA ALA A 211 -14.80 -2.90 15.43
C ALA A 211 -13.68 -3.84 15.89
N ALA A 212 -12.86 -3.43 16.87
CA ALA A 212 -11.87 -4.31 17.48
C ALA A 212 -12.53 -5.50 18.19
N THR A 213 -13.61 -5.27 18.94
CA THR A 213 -14.40 -6.34 19.58
C THR A 213 -15.02 -7.27 18.54
N ALA A 214 -15.57 -6.74 17.45
CA ALA A 214 -16.13 -7.54 16.36
C ALA A 214 -15.07 -8.39 15.66
N ALA A 215 -13.88 -7.84 15.40
CA ALA A 215 -12.75 -8.57 14.84
C ALA A 215 -12.23 -9.66 15.77
N LEU A 216 -12.19 -9.40 17.08
CA LEU A 216 -11.85 -10.41 18.09
C LEU A 216 -12.89 -11.53 18.10
N ALA A 217 -14.19 -11.20 18.10
CA ALA A 217 -15.27 -12.19 18.03
C ALA A 217 -15.18 -13.04 16.76
N LEU A 218 -14.95 -12.42 15.61
CA LEU A 218 -14.74 -13.11 14.33
C LEU A 218 -13.49 -14.00 14.36
N SER A 219 -12.43 -13.58 15.06
CA SER A 219 -11.23 -14.40 15.25
C SER A 219 -11.50 -15.67 16.03
N TYR A 220 -12.39 -15.62 17.04
CA TYR A 220 -12.86 -16.81 17.73
C TYR A 220 -13.69 -17.73 16.83
N LEU A 221 -14.59 -17.17 16.02
CA LEU A 221 -15.40 -17.94 15.06
C LEU A 221 -14.55 -18.62 13.99
N LEU A 222 -13.63 -17.89 13.36
CA LEU A 222 -12.69 -18.42 12.36
C LEU A 222 -11.79 -19.50 12.94
N ARG A 223 -11.37 -19.36 14.20
CA ARG A 223 -10.58 -20.37 14.90
C ARG A 223 -11.39 -21.64 15.18
N GLU A 224 -12.66 -21.51 15.55
CA GLU A 224 -13.53 -22.67 15.74
C GLU A 224 -13.77 -23.40 14.41
N ALA A 225 -14.00 -22.66 13.33
CA ALA A 225 -14.09 -23.21 11.98
C ALA A 225 -12.79 -23.94 11.59
N ALA A 226 -11.62 -23.35 11.86
CA ALA A 226 -10.33 -23.98 11.57
C ALA A 226 -10.04 -25.23 12.43
N ARG A 227 -10.48 -25.25 13.70
CA ARG A 227 -10.40 -26.45 14.54
C ARG A 227 -11.25 -27.59 13.97
N ARG A 228 -12.47 -27.28 13.51
CA ARG A 228 -13.35 -28.26 12.85
C ARG A 228 -12.82 -28.72 11.49
N ALA A 229 -12.15 -27.84 10.76
CA ALA A 229 -11.45 -28.16 9.51
C ALA A 229 -10.10 -28.86 9.70
N GLY A 230 -9.63 -29.05 10.93
CA GLY A 230 -8.35 -29.71 11.24
C GLY A 230 -8.28 -31.18 10.81
N GLY A 231 -9.41 -31.78 10.42
CA GLY A 231 -9.46 -33.10 9.78
C GLY A 231 -9.18 -33.09 8.27
N THR A 232 -9.22 -31.94 7.59
CA THR A 232 -9.12 -31.84 6.13
C THR A 232 -7.94 -31.01 5.63
N LEU A 233 -7.39 -30.09 6.45
CA LEU A 233 -6.28 -29.23 6.06
C LEU A 233 -5.05 -29.40 6.98
N PRO A 234 -3.82 -29.39 6.44
CA PRO A 234 -2.60 -29.29 7.22
C PRO A 234 -2.65 -28.08 8.18
N GLY A 235 -2.29 -28.29 9.44
CA GLY A 235 -2.34 -27.27 10.49
C GLY A 235 -1.72 -25.90 10.13
N PRO A 236 -0.57 -25.83 9.43
CA PRO A 236 0.00 -24.56 8.96
C PRO A 236 -0.92 -23.80 8.00
N LEU A 237 -1.60 -24.49 7.08
CA LEU A 237 -2.52 -23.85 6.12
C LEU A 237 -3.77 -23.35 6.82
N ALA A 238 -4.32 -24.13 7.76
CA ALA A 238 -5.45 -23.69 8.58
C ALA A 238 -5.10 -22.43 9.40
N ASN A 239 -3.91 -22.39 10.02
CA ASN A 239 -3.46 -21.23 10.77
C ASN A 239 -3.21 -20.01 9.87
N ALA A 240 -2.65 -20.20 8.68
CA ALA A 240 -2.45 -19.14 7.70
C ALA A 240 -3.78 -18.54 7.25
N ALA A 241 -4.77 -19.39 6.94
CA ALA A 241 -6.09 -18.96 6.51
C ALA A 241 -6.82 -18.16 7.61
N VAL A 242 -6.75 -18.61 8.88
CA VAL A 242 -7.33 -17.86 10.01
C VAL A 242 -6.63 -16.51 10.18
N ALA A 243 -5.30 -16.48 10.14
CA ALA A 243 -4.55 -15.24 10.29
C ALA A 243 -4.84 -14.25 9.15
N ALA A 244 -4.87 -14.72 7.90
CA ALA A 244 -5.24 -13.94 6.74
C ALA A 244 -6.67 -13.38 6.85
N GLY A 245 -7.64 -14.26 7.13
CA GLY A 245 -9.05 -13.90 7.21
C GLY A 245 -9.37 -12.94 8.36
N THR A 246 -8.75 -13.11 9.53
CA THR A 246 -8.93 -12.20 10.66
C THR A 246 -8.34 -10.82 10.39
N THR A 247 -7.15 -10.74 9.80
CA THR A 247 -6.52 -9.47 9.43
C THR A 247 -7.31 -8.76 8.33
N TRP A 248 -7.77 -9.48 7.30
CA TRP A 248 -8.62 -8.91 6.26
C TRP A 248 -9.92 -8.34 6.82
N ALA A 249 -10.63 -9.13 7.65
CA ALA A 249 -11.91 -8.69 8.19
C ALA A 249 -11.78 -7.52 9.17
N LEU A 250 -10.70 -7.47 9.97
CA LEU A 250 -10.39 -6.31 10.80
C LEU A 250 -10.13 -5.06 9.94
N ALA A 251 -9.33 -5.20 8.89
CA ALA A 251 -9.04 -4.10 7.98
C ALA A 251 -10.30 -3.59 7.26
N GLU A 252 -11.14 -4.51 6.79
CA GLU A 252 -12.41 -4.21 6.14
C GLU A 252 -13.40 -3.54 7.10
N ALA A 253 -13.46 -3.99 8.36
CA ALA A 253 -14.25 -3.32 9.39
C ALA A 253 -13.78 -1.87 9.58
N VAL A 254 -12.47 -1.63 9.65
CA VAL A 254 -11.91 -0.28 9.73
C VAL A 254 -12.24 0.54 8.49
N ARG A 255 -12.24 -0.03 7.28
CA ARG A 255 -12.71 0.63 6.05
C ARG A 255 -14.18 1.00 6.08
N ARG A 256 -15.04 0.08 6.51
CA ARG A 256 -16.50 0.26 6.52
C ARG A 256 -17.03 1.19 7.59
N LEU A 257 -16.28 1.44 8.67
CA LEU A 257 -16.66 2.44 9.67
C LEU A 257 -16.83 3.87 9.10
N LYS A 258 -16.45 4.10 7.82
CA LYS A 258 -16.76 5.31 7.06
C LYS A 258 -18.10 5.32 6.32
N LEU A 259 -18.78 4.18 6.12
CA LEU A 259 -19.98 4.09 5.27
C LEU A 259 -21.29 4.41 6.01
N ALA A 260 -21.26 4.72 7.31
CA ALA A 260 -22.41 5.29 8.00
C ALA A 260 -22.37 6.81 7.77
N PRO A 261 -23.23 7.38 6.91
CA PRO A 261 -23.29 8.82 6.74
C PRO A 261 -23.69 9.49 8.06
N VAL A 262 -22.97 10.54 8.42
CA VAL A 262 -23.44 11.57 9.36
C VAL A 262 -24.19 12.62 8.56
#